data_AF-A0A938L8Y0-F1
#
_entry.id   AF-A0A938L8Y0-F1
#
_cell.length_a   1.000
_cell.length_b   1.000
_cell.length_c   1.000
_cell.angle_alpha   90.00
_cell.angle_beta   90.00
_cell.angle_gamma   90.00
#
_symmetry.space_group_name_H-M   'P 1'
#
loop_
_entity.id
_entity.type
_entity.pdbx_description
1 polymer ?
#
loop_
_entity_poly.entity_id
_entity_poly.type
_entity_poly.pdbx_seq_one_letter_code
_entity_poly.pdbx_strand_id
1 'polypeptide(L)'
;MLGALSAGVEQMIREAWSEEHKSFYLTSCQHARSSPPAYSSATFHASEAFAYEARLTGNKEHGRIMRDALRTAIAAGMKSLDARESVGQTGYYSGIFLFPPFAFSALEDHREAD
;
A
#
# COMPACT_ATOMS: atom_id res chain seq x y z
N MET A 1 13.09 9.20 -15.47
CA MET A 1 12.03 8.22 -15.12
C MET A 1 11.96 8.00 -13.62
N LEU A 2 13.04 7.60 -12.94
CA LEU A 2 13.06 7.40 -11.47
C LEU A 2 12.62 8.65 -10.67
N GLY A 3 13.15 9.84 -10.99
CA GLY A 3 12.76 11.06 -10.28
C GLY A 3 11.26 11.42 -10.39
N ALA A 4 10.61 11.09 -11.49
CA ALA A 4 9.16 11.29 -11.64
C ALA A 4 8.36 10.28 -10.81
N LEU A 5 8.85 9.03 -10.70
CA LEU A 5 8.27 8.01 -9.84
C LEU A 5 8.39 8.38 -8.36
N SER A 6 9.59 8.79 -7.91
CA SER A 6 9.81 9.25 -6.54
C SER A 6 8.93 10.43 -6.18
N ALA A 7 8.78 11.42 -7.07
CA ALA A 7 7.87 12.55 -6.86
C ALA A 7 6.40 12.10 -6.70
N GLY A 8 5.97 11.11 -7.49
CA GLY A 8 4.62 10.52 -7.36
C GLY A 8 4.41 9.78 -6.04
N VAL A 9 5.40 9.00 -5.61
CA VAL A 9 5.39 8.31 -4.30
C VAL A 9 5.33 9.32 -3.15
N GLU A 10 6.18 10.36 -3.18
CA GLU A 10 6.18 11.43 -2.18
C GLU A 10 4.84 12.17 -2.13
N GLN A 11 4.25 12.47 -3.29
CA GLN A 11 2.92 13.05 -3.35
C GLN A 11 1.88 12.14 -2.69
N MET A 12 1.89 10.85 -3.01
CA MET A 12 0.95 9.89 -2.46
C MET A 12 1.09 9.76 -0.94
N ILE A 13 2.31 9.75 -0.41
CA ILE A 13 2.56 9.76 1.04
C ILE A 13 2.02 11.05 1.65
N ARG A 14 2.48 12.21 1.19
CA ARG A 14 2.11 13.52 1.75
C ARG A 14 0.60 13.72 1.77
N GLU A 15 -0.07 13.31 0.69
CA GLU A 15 -1.48 13.56 0.53
C GLU A 15 -2.29 12.45 1.17
N ALA A 16 -2.05 11.18 0.89
CA ALA A 16 -3.00 10.11 1.20
C ALA A 16 -2.60 9.18 2.36
N TRP A 17 -1.38 9.25 2.90
CA TRP A 17 -0.96 8.40 4.02
C TRP A 17 -1.59 8.83 5.34
N SER A 18 -2.03 7.86 6.14
CA SER A 18 -2.37 8.05 7.55
C SER A 18 -1.41 7.27 8.44
N GLU A 19 -0.57 8.00 9.18
CA GLU A 19 0.34 7.39 10.15
C GLU A 19 -0.42 6.74 11.32
N GLU A 20 -1.58 7.29 11.70
CA GLU A 20 -2.45 6.74 12.74
C GLU A 20 -3.03 5.39 12.36
N HIS A 21 -3.59 5.28 11.15
CA HIS A 21 -4.28 4.07 10.70
C HIS A 21 -3.38 3.10 9.93
N LYS A 22 -2.13 3.50 9.64
CA LYS A 22 -1.18 2.74 8.83
C LYS A 22 -1.80 2.29 7.49
N SER A 23 -2.54 3.20 6.85
CA SER A 23 -3.25 2.96 5.59
C SER A 23 -3.39 4.23 4.76
N PHE A 24 -3.74 4.07 3.49
CA PHE A 24 -3.96 5.17 2.55
C PHE A 24 -5.43 5.50 2.37
N TYR A 25 -5.76 6.80 2.40
CA TYR A 25 -7.02 7.32 1.90
C TYR A 25 -7.14 7.06 0.39
N LEU A 26 -8.36 6.84 -0.08
CA LEU A 26 -8.64 6.61 -1.51
C LEU A 26 -8.65 7.90 -2.35
N THR A 27 -8.38 9.06 -1.74
CA THR A 27 -8.42 10.37 -2.40
C THR A 27 -7.48 11.39 -1.75
N SER A 28 -6.95 12.32 -2.55
CA SER A 28 -6.21 13.50 -2.09
C SER A 28 -7.12 14.59 -1.48
N CYS A 29 -8.43 14.55 -1.76
CA CYS A 29 -9.38 15.59 -1.35
C CYS A 29 -9.70 15.52 0.15
N GLN A 30 -9.26 16.53 0.92
CA GLN A 30 -9.47 16.59 2.37
C GLN A 30 -10.95 16.59 2.77
N HIS A 31 -11.83 17.22 1.98
CA HIS A 31 -13.28 17.26 2.26
C HIS A 31 -13.97 15.89 2.13
N ALA A 32 -13.38 14.98 1.36
CA ALA A 32 -13.92 13.63 1.13
C ALA A 32 -13.29 12.57 2.02
N ARG A 33 -12.45 12.96 2.99
CA ARG A 33 -11.79 12.06 3.94
C ARG A 33 -12.55 11.99 5.24
N SER A 34 -12.89 10.77 5.66
CA SER A 34 -13.35 10.48 7.01
C SER A 34 -12.33 9.64 7.75
N SER A 35 -12.18 8.37 7.34
CA SER A 35 -11.12 7.46 7.78
C SER A 35 -10.64 6.63 6.59
N PRO A 36 -9.34 6.30 6.49
CA PRO A 36 -8.86 5.45 5.44
C PRO A 36 -9.34 4.01 5.69
N PRO A 37 -9.73 3.26 4.64
CA PRO A 37 -10.07 1.85 4.81
C PRO A 37 -8.82 1.06 5.22
N ALA A 38 -8.95 0.12 6.15
CA ALA A 38 -7.85 -0.80 6.47
C ALA A 38 -7.50 -1.68 5.26
N TYR A 39 -8.52 -2.16 4.53
CA TYR A 39 -8.36 -2.82 3.23
C TYR A 39 -8.41 -1.78 2.10
N SER A 40 -7.27 -1.13 1.84
CA SER A 40 -7.19 -0.01 0.88
C SER A 40 -6.74 -0.44 -0.51
N SER A 41 -7.55 -0.14 -1.54
CA SER A 41 -7.16 -0.37 -2.95
C SER A 41 -5.97 0.49 -3.37
N ALA A 42 -5.79 1.66 -2.76
CA ALA A 42 -4.63 2.52 -3.00
C ALA A 42 -3.31 1.83 -2.59
N THR A 43 -3.30 1.11 -1.46
CA THR A 43 -2.16 0.29 -1.03
C THR A 43 -1.76 -0.71 -2.11
N PHE A 44 -2.73 -1.47 -2.62
CA PHE A 44 -2.44 -2.52 -3.58
C PHE A 44 -1.99 -1.94 -4.93
N HIS A 45 -2.66 -0.92 -5.46
CA HIS A 45 -2.27 -0.29 -6.74
C HIS A 45 -0.90 0.38 -6.70
N ALA A 46 -0.52 1.00 -5.58
CA ALA A 46 0.76 1.69 -5.47
C ALA A 46 1.93 0.78 -5.08
N SER A 47 1.64 -0.48 -4.75
CA SER A 47 2.62 -1.41 -4.18
C SER A 47 3.85 -1.61 -5.06
N GLU A 48 3.68 -1.81 -6.38
CA GLU A 48 4.78 -1.93 -7.34
C GLU A 48 5.62 -0.64 -7.40
N ALA A 49 4.97 0.53 -7.45
CA ALA A 49 5.66 1.81 -7.54
C ALA A 49 6.55 2.06 -6.31
N PHE A 50 6.03 1.83 -5.11
CA PHE A 50 6.80 1.97 -3.86
C PHE A 50 7.94 0.95 -3.78
N ALA A 51 7.68 -0.32 -4.09
CA ALA A 51 8.70 -1.37 -4.02
C ALA A 51 9.83 -1.14 -5.02
N TYR A 52 9.50 -0.76 -6.25
CA TYR A 52 10.48 -0.46 -7.28
C TYR A 52 11.29 0.79 -6.95
N GLU A 53 10.63 1.86 -6.50
CA GLU A 53 11.30 3.11 -6.11
C GLU A 53 12.25 2.89 -4.94
N ALA A 54 11.77 2.30 -3.84
CA ALA A 54 12.58 2.07 -2.64
C ALA A 54 13.78 1.16 -2.92
N ARG A 55 13.63 0.15 -3.80
CA ARG A 55 14.75 -0.71 -4.21
C ARG A 55 15.84 0.04 -4.97
N LEU A 56 15.47 1.01 -5.82
CA LEU A 56 16.43 1.76 -6.62
C LEU A 56 17.05 2.96 -5.88
N THR A 57 16.30 3.59 -4.97
CA THR A 57 16.77 4.77 -4.23
C THR A 57 17.35 4.42 -2.86
N GLY A 58 17.06 3.24 -2.31
CA GLY A 58 17.39 2.88 -0.94
C GLY A 58 16.55 3.63 0.10
N ASN A 59 15.41 4.22 -0.30
CA ASN A 59 14.56 5.00 0.60
C ASN A 59 13.84 4.09 1.60
N LYS A 60 14.40 4.00 2.81
CA LYS A 60 13.90 3.16 3.90
C LYS A 60 12.51 3.57 4.37
N GLU A 61 12.17 4.86 4.30
CA GLU A 61 10.87 5.36 4.78
C GLU A 61 9.74 4.99 3.83
N HIS A 62 9.97 5.11 2.52
CA HIS A 62 9.00 4.63 1.52
C HIS A 62 8.78 3.12 1.67
N GLY A 63 9.85 2.36 1.88
CA GLY A 63 9.77 0.93 2.17
C GLY A 63 8.97 0.62 3.45
N ARG A 64 9.21 1.36 4.55
CA ARG A 64 8.48 1.22 5.82
C ARG A 64 6.99 1.48 5.64
N ILE A 65 6.62 2.60 5.03
CA ILE A 65 5.22 3.00 4.81
C ILE A 65 4.49 1.93 3.99
N MET A 66 5.10 1.45 2.91
CA MET A 66 4.49 0.41 2.08
C MET A 66 4.32 -0.90 2.84
N ARG A 67 5.32 -1.29 3.64
CA ARG A 67 5.26 -2.47 4.51
C ARG A 67 4.14 -2.38 5.53
N ASP A 68 4.03 -1.24 6.22
CA ASP A 68 2.98 -0.99 7.21
C ASP A 68 1.60 -1.06 6.55
N ALA A 69 1.42 -0.41 5.39
CA ALA A 69 0.18 -0.44 4.63
C ALA A 69 -0.22 -1.85 4.18
N LEU A 70 0.72 -2.66 3.70
CA LEU A 70 0.47 -4.05 3.31
C LEU A 70 0.08 -4.91 4.52
N ARG A 71 0.77 -4.77 5.65
CA ARG A 71 0.43 -5.52 6.87
C ARG A 71 -0.98 -5.19 7.35
N THR A 72 -1.36 -3.92 7.36
CA THR A 72 -2.72 -3.49 7.69
C THR A 72 -3.75 -4.08 6.72
N ALA A 73 -3.50 -4.02 5.42
CA ALA A 73 -4.41 -4.52 4.40
C ALA A 73 -4.56 -6.05 4.44
N ILE A 74 -3.47 -6.79 4.66
CA ILE A 74 -3.49 -8.25 4.81
C ILE A 74 -4.28 -8.63 6.06
N ALA A 75 -4.02 -8.01 7.20
CA ALA A 75 -4.75 -8.28 8.44
C ALA A 75 -6.26 -7.99 8.28
N ALA A 76 -6.62 -6.89 7.62
CA ALA A 76 -8.01 -6.56 7.31
C ALA A 76 -8.65 -7.58 6.37
N GLY A 77 -7.94 -8.01 5.33
CA GLY A 77 -8.40 -9.05 4.40
C GLY A 77 -8.64 -10.38 5.10
N MET A 78 -7.72 -10.82 5.96
CA MET A 78 -7.87 -12.04 6.76
C MET A 78 -9.11 -11.98 7.66
N LYS A 79 -9.33 -10.85 8.36
CA LYS A 79 -10.51 -10.66 9.19
C LYS A 79 -11.82 -10.71 8.39
N SER A 80 -11.84 -10.11 7.20
CA SER A 80 -13.01 -10.12 6.32
C SER A 80 -13.32 -11.52 5.78
N LEU A 81 -12.28 -12.31 5.48
CA LEU A 81 -12.40 -13.73 5.12
C LEU A 81 -12.99 -14.55 6.27
N ASP A 82 -12.50 -14.37 7.49
CA ASP A 82 -13.01 -15.07 8.69
C ASP A 82 -14.48 -14.74 8.96
N ALA A 83 -14.86 -13.48 8.75
CA ALA A 83 -16.23 -13.00 8.90
C ALA A 83 -17.18 -13.43 7.76
N ARG A 84 -16.67 -14.09 6.70
CA ARG A 84 -17.41 -14.48 5.50
C ARG A 84 -18.15 -13.30 4.84
N GLU A 85 -17.56 -12.12 4.89
CA GLU A 85 -18.10 -10.96 4.19
C GLU A 85 -18.00 -11.23 2.68
N SER A 86 -19.14 -11.53 2.05
CA SER A 86 -19.19 -11.93 0.64
C SER A 86 -18.96 -10.75 -0.31
N VAL A 87 -18.29 -11.08 -1.41
CA VAL A 87 -17.55 -10.27 -2.37
C VAL A 87 -18.45 -9.50 -3.35
N GLY A 88 -18.55 -8.19 -3.18
CA GLY A 88 -19.04 -7.28 -4.23
C GLY A 88 -17.99 -7.04 -5.32
N GLN A 89 -18.43 -6.86 -6.58
CA GLN A 89 -17.61 -6.60 -7.79
C GLN A 89 -16.19 -7.20 -7.79
N THR A 90 -16.11 -8.53 -7.74
CA THR A 90 -14.85 -9.27 -7.87
C THR A 90 -14.01 -8.83 -9.07
N GLY A 91 -14.62 -8.43 -10.19
CA GLY A 91 -13.90 -7.91 -11.35
C GLY A 91 -13.10 -6.61 -11.09
N TYR A 92 -13.73 -5.56 -10.55
CA TYR A 92 -13.08 -4.28 -10.28
C TYR A 92 -12.04 -4.39 -9.16
N TYR A 93 -12.36 -5.14 -8.09
CA TYR A 93 -11.42 -5.37 -7.01
C TYR A 93 -10.32 -6.38 -7.38
N SER A 94 -10.52 -7.28 -8.36
CA SER A 94 -9.46 -8.22 -8.76
C SER A 94 -8.26 -7.53 -9.41
N GLY A 95 -8.48 -6.39 -10.07
CA GLY A 95 -7.41 -5.58 -10.67
C GLY A 95 -6.37 -5.11 -9.65
N ILE A 96 -6.76 -4.98 -8.37
CA ILE A 96 -5.84 -4.59 -7.31
C ILE A 96 -4.79 -5.69 -7.05
N PHE A 97 -5.05 -6.96 -7.39
CA PHE A 97 -4.12 -8.08 -7.17
C PHE A 97 -3.02 -8.22 -8.23
N LEU A 98 -3.04 -7.39 -9.29
CA LEU A 98 -2.01 -7.41 -10.32
C LEU A 98 -0.65 -6.89 -9.81
N PHE A 99 -0.68 -5.97 -8.85
CA PHE A 99 0.48 -5.23 -8.36
C PHE A 99 1.12 -5.76 -7.06
N PRO A 100 0.37 -6.34 -6.09
CA PRO A 100 0.90 -6.82 -4.82
C PRO A 100 2.06 -7.81 -4.90
N PRO A 101 2.14 -8.73 -5.87
CA PRO A 101 3.30 -9.62 -5.99
C PRO A 101 4.64 -8.88 -6.10
N PHE A 102 4.66 -7.69 -6.70
CA PHE A 102 5.89 -6.88 -6.83
C PHE A 102 6.35 -6.25 -5.53
N ALA A 103 5.47 -6.14 -4.54
CA ALA A 103 5.79 -5.55 -3.24
C ALA A 103 6.04 -6.56 -2.14
N PHE A 104 5.96 -7.86 -2.42
CA PHE A 104 6.26 -8.88 -1.42
C PHE A 104 7.70 -8.83 -0.93
N SER A 105 8.66 -8.40 -1.77
CA SER A 105 10.04 -8.16 -1.32
C SER A 105 10.13 -7.06 -0.25
N ALA A 106 9.16 -6.13 -0.18
CA ALA A 106 9.12 -5.12 0.87
C ALA A 106 8.72 -5.70 2.24
N LEU A 107 8.08 -6.89 2.25
CA LEU A 107 7.70 -7.62 3.46
C LEU A 107 8.81 -8.51 4.01
N GLU A 108 9.82 -8.82 3.19
CA GLU A 108 10.99 -9.56 3.64
C GLU A 108 11.81 -8.65 4.56
N ASP A 109 11.97 -9.06 5.83
CA ASP A 109 12.99 -8.45 6.68
C ASP A 109 14.34 -8.78 6.05
N HIS A 110 15.13 -7.73 5.73
CA HIS A 110 16.53 -7.90 5.42
C HIS A 110 17.20 -8.52 6.64
N ARG A 111 17.25 -9.85 6.72
CA ARG A 111 18.24 -10.52 7.53
C ARG A 111 19.57 -10.10 6.94
N GLU A 112 20.35 -9.36 7.70
CA GLU A 112 21.77 -9.21 7.41
C GLU A 112 22.30 -10.63 7.21
N ALA A 113 22.86 -10.88 6.02
CA ALA A 113 23.57 -12.11 5.77
C ALA A 113 24.80 -12.11 6.68
N ASP A 114 24.84 -13.06 7.60
CA ASP A 114 26.05 -13.42 8.34
C ASP A 114 27.19 -13.81 7.38
#